data_AF-A0A6B0V165-F1
#
_entry.id   AF-A0A6B0V165-F1
#
_cell.length_a   1.000
_cell.length_b   1.000
_cell.length_c   1.000
_cell.angle_alpha   90.00
_cell.angle_beta   90.00
_cell.angle_gamma   90.00
#
_symmetry.space_group_name_H-M   'P 1'
#
loop_
_entity.id
_entity.type
_entity.pdbx_description
1 polymer ?
#
loop_
_entity_poly.entity_id
_entity_poly.type
_entity_poly.pdbx_seq_one_letter_code
_entity_poly.pdbx_strand_id
1 'polypeptide(L)'
;MNGVPLSLVWHAPSTLLCSPLWYADIPGDALVGDCDNEWKATVRSLDGTEAHADLSVKASEQEARFTGNIPRNHLFSCELSAARTSVLEKELEVCQALHELEPQNKWPMLTCVLLMRALDGSGFREGIEKFLVELLTIDPMRSGYYQDLKISSLDGLVPLKTCRKLTTLLLKGNPVCKYEKDLSSFLPQVKIFDNSSA
;
A
#
# COMPACT_ATOMS: atom_id res chain seq x y z
N MET A 1 -6.93 -27.50 12.44
CA MET A 1 -6.73 -27.71 13.89
C MET A 1 -5.98 -29.02 14.08
N ASN A 2 -4.79 -29.02 14.70
CA ASN A 2 -3.98 -30.24 14.91
C ASN A 2 -3.76 -31.10 13.64
N GLY A 3 -3.57 -30.46 12.48
CA GLY A 3 -3.41 -31.13 11.18
C GLY A 3 -4.70 -31.46 10.41
N VAL A 4 -5.89 -31.27 11.01
CA VAL A 4 -7.18 -31.47 10.33
C VAL A 4 -7.63 -30.18 9.60
N PRO A 5 -7.96 -30.25 8.30
CA PRO A 5 -8.50 -29.11 7.55
C PRO A 5 -9.88 -28.69 8.07
N LEU A 6 -10.05 -27.40 8.32
CA LEU A 6 -11.35 -26.83 8.64
C LEU A 6 -12.00 -26.32 7.35
N SER A 7 -13.22 -26.79 7.05
CA SER A 7 -13.99 -26.26 5.93
C SER A 7 -14.69 -24.98 6.38
N LEU A 8 -14.36 -23.86 5.72
CA LEU A 8 -14.89 -22.54 6.03
C LEU A 8 -15.60 -21.96 4.80
N VAL A 9 -16.68 -21.23 5.06
CA VAL A 9 -17.35 -20.42 4.04
C VAL A 9 -16.77 -19.01 4.11
N TRP A 10 -16.25 -18.53 2.98
CA TRP A 10 -15.67 -17.19 2.88
C TRP A 10 -16.72 -16.17 2.45
N HIS A 11 -16.70 -15.02 3.10
CA HIS A 11 -17.59 -13.89 2.87
C HIS A 11 -16.80 -12.65 2.49
N ALA A 12 -17.37 -11.83 1.63
CA ALA A 12 -16.90 -10.48 1.36
C ALA A 12 -17.68 -9.46 2.22
N PRO A 13 -17.05 -8.39 2.71
CA PRO A 13 -17.75 -7.33 3.46
C PRO A 13 -18.77 -6.55 2.62
N SER A 14 -18.66 -6.61 1.29
CA SER A 14 -19.53 -5.90 0.36
C SER A 14 -20.13 -6.88 -0.64
N THR A 15 -21.27 -6.51 -1.23
CA THR A 15 -21.94 -7.27 -2.29
C THR A 15 -21.31 -7.05 -3.67
N LEU A 16 -20.11 -6.45 -3.75
CA LEU A 16 -19.40 -6.24 -5.00
C LEU A 16 -18.93 -7.58 -5.58
N LEU A 17 -18.78 -7.62 -6.90
CA LEU A 17 -18.35 -8.82 -7.63
C LEU A 17 -16.93 -9.28 -7.26
N CYS A 18 -16.11 -8.37 -6.73
CA CYS A 18 -14.79 -8.65 -6.22
C CYS A 18 -14.55 -7.87 -4.93
N SER A 19 -13.77 -8.47 -4.02
CA SER A 19 -13.36 -7.84 -2.78
C SER A 19 -11.88 -8.13 -2.53
N PRO A 20 -11.08 -7.13 -2.12
CA PRO A 20 -9.72 -7.36 -1.65
C PRO A 20 -9.70 -7.93 -0.22
N LEU A 21 -10.84 -7.89 0.50
CA LEU A 21 -11.00 -8.39 1.85
C LEU A 21 -12.01 -9.54 1.88
N TRP A 22 -11.61 -10.65 2.49
CA TRP A 22 -12.44 -11.82 2.73
C TRP A 22 -12.30 -12.23 4.19
N TYR A 23 -13.37 -12.74 4.77
CA TYR A 23 -13.40 -13.25 6.14
C TYR A 23 -14.23 -14.53 6.20
N ALA A 24 -14.04 -15.31 7.26
CA ALA A 24 -14.85 -16.47 7.57
C ALA A 24 -15.05 -16.54 9.08
N ASP A 25 -16.24 -16.98 9.51
CA ASP A 25 -16.51 -17.23 10.91
C ASP A 25 -15.87 -18.55 11.34
N ILE A 26 -15.02 -18.49 12.35
CA ILE A 26 -14.40 -19.69 12.93
C ILE A 26 -15.40 -20.27 13.94
N PRO A 27 -15.74 -21.57 13.86
CA PRO A 27 -16.59 -22.23 14.83
C PRO A 27 -16.08 -22.03 16.27
N GLY A 28 -16.98 -21.68 17.19
CA GLY A 28 -16.59 -21.33 18.56
C GLY A 28 -15.92 -22.46 19.34
N ASP A 29 -16.20 -23.72 18.97
CA ASP A 29 -15.57 -24.94 19.49
C ASP A 29 -14.12 -25.14 19.00
N ALA A 30 -13.75 -24.53 17.87
CA ALA A 30 -12.41 -24.63 17.28
C ALA A 30 -11.36 -23.74 17.97
N LEU A 31 -11.77 -22.83 18.86
CA LEU A 31 -10.89 -21.94 19.63
C LEU A 31 -10.98 -22.19 21.15
N VAL A 32 -11.58 -23.30 21.58
CA VAL A 32 -11.82 -23.59 23.01
C VAL A 32 -10.54 -24.11 23.66
N GLY A 33 -10.00 -23.33 24.61
CA GLY A 33 -8.97 -23.75 25.55
C GLY A 33 -8.05 -22.61 25.97
N ASP A 34 -7.54 -22.63 27.21
CA ASP A 34 -6.47 -21.77 27.71
C ASP A 34 -5.08 -22.20 27.17
N CYS A 35 -5.00 -22.63 25.91
CA CYS A 35 -3.77 -23.10 25.28
C CYS A 35 -3.42 -22.28 24.05
N ASP A 36 -2.12 -22.14 23.80
CA ASP A 36 -1.62 -21.53 22.58
C ASP A 36 -1.99 -22.42 21.38
N ASN A 37 -2.50 -21.81 20.31
CA ASN A 37 -2.95 -22.51 19.12
C ASN A 37 -2.14 -22.06 17.91
N GLU A 38 -1.65 -23.02 17.12
CA GLU A 38 -1.05 -22.75 15.81
C GLU A 38 -2.07 -23.00 14.69
N TRP A 39 -2.24 -21.98 13.87
CA TRP A 39 -3.16 -21.97 12.74
C TRP A 39 -2.36 -21.82 11.46
N LYS A 40 -2.60 -22.71 10.51
CA LYS A 40 -2.09 -22.56 9.14
C LYS A 40 -3.25 -22.24 8.21
N ALA A 41 -3.26 -21.02 7.69
CA ALA A 41 -4.17 -20.62 6.63
C ALA A 41 -3.53 -20.89 5.28
N THR A 42 -4.28 -21.49 4.36
CA THR A 42 -3.87 -21.68 2.97
C THR A 42 -4.97 -21.13 2.07
N VAL A 43 -4.61 -20.20 1.20
CA VAL A 43 -5.50 -19.65 0.18
C VAL A 43 -4.99 -20.14 -1.16
N ARG A 44 -5.86 -20.81 -1.92
CA ARG A 44 -5.60 -21.26 -3.28
C ARG A 44 -6.49 -20.48 -4.23
N SER A 45 -5.89 -19.87 -5.24
CA SER A 45 -6.62 -19.22 -6.32
C SER A 45 -7.07 -20.23 -7.38
N LEU A 46 -7.98 -19.81 -8.26
CA LEU A 46 -8.52 -20.66 -9.33
C LEU A 46 -7.46 -21.17 -10.32
N ASP A 47 -6.37 -20.42 -10.51
CA ASP A 47 -5.26 -20.81 -11.38
C ASP A 47 -4.28 -21.80 -10.73
N GLY A 48 -4.52 -22.17 -9.47
CA GLY A 48 -3.69 -23.10 -8.72
C GLY A 48 -2.57 -22.45 -7.90
N THR A 49 -2.39 -21.13 -7.98
CA THR A 49 -1.43 -20.41 -7.11
C THR A 49 -1.88 -20.48 -5.66
N GLU A 50 -0.97 -20.86 -4.78
CA GLU A 50 -1.19 -20.96 -3.33
C GLU A 50 -0.40 -19.90 -2.56
N ALA A 51 -1.02 -19.39 -1.50
CA ALA A 51 -0.37 -18.60 -0.47
C ALA A 51 -0.67 -19.22 0.90
N HIS A 52 0.32 -19.21 1.79
CA HIS A 52 0.20 -19.75 3.13
C HIS A 52 0.56 -18.69 4.17
N ALA A 53 -0.08 -18.79 5.33
CA ALA A 53 0.20 -18.00 6.50
C ALA A 53 0.14 -18.90 7.74
N ASP A 54 1.21 -18.86 8.55
CA ASP A 54 1.25 -19.53 9.84
C ASP A 54 1.02 -18.46 10.92
N LEU A 55 0.04 -18.71 11.78
CA LEU A 55 -0.50 -17.79 12.79
C LEU A 55 -0.47 -18.49 14.14
N SER A 56 0.27 -17.95 15.10
CA SER A 56 0.25 -18.42 16.49
C SER A 56 -0.68 -17.52 17.30
N VAL A 57 -1.80 -18.08 17.77
CA VAL A 57 -2.76 -17.38 18.64
C VAL A 57 -2.48 -17.80 20.08
N LYS A 58 -1.98 -16.88 20.91
CA LYS A 58 -1.77 -17.18 22.33
C LYS A 58 -3.08 -17.12 23.10
N ALA A 59 -3.22 -17.94 24.13
CA ALA A 59 -4.42 -17.94 24.98
C ALA A 59 -4.71 -16.57 25.64
N SER A 60 -3.67 -15.77 25.87
CA SER A 60 -3.77 -14.42 26.45
C SER A 60 -4.09 -13.31 25.43
N GLU A 61 -4.06 -13.61 24.13
CA GLU A 61 -4.21 -12.62 23.06
C GLU A 61 -5.63 -12.69 22.45
N GLN A 62 -6.24 -11.52 22.23
CA GLN A 62 -7.57 -11.41 21.61
C GLN A 62 -7.53 -11.49 20.08
N GLU A 63 -6.36 -11.31 19.48
CA GLU A 63 -6.15 -11.33 18.04
C GLU A 63 -4.72 -11.77 17.71
N ALA A 64 -4.57 -12.50 16.60
CA ALA A 64 -3.28 -12.74 15.96
C ALA A 64 -3.33 -12.24 14.52
N ARG A 65 -2.21 -11.72 14.02
CA ARG A 65 -2.12 -11.15 12.68
C ARG A 65 -0.88 -11.65 11.98
N PHE A 66 -1.00 -11.90 10.68
CA PHE A 66 0.11 -12.25 9.80
C PHE A 66 0.07 -11.36 8.58
N THR A 67 1.22 -10.84 8.19
CA THR A 67 1.42 -10.20 6.89
C THR A 67 2.56 -10.93 6.21
N GLY A 68 2.35 -11.36 4.96
CA GLY A 68 3.41 -11.99 4.18
C GLY A 68 4.64 -11.09 4.07
N ASN A 69 5.80 -11.67 3.78
CA ASN A 69 7.00 -10.89 3.53
C ASN A 69 6.88 -10.20 2.16
N ILE A 70 6.20 -9.05 2.15
CA ILE A 70 6.13 -8.21 0.97
C ILE A 70 7.35 -7.28 1.05
N PRO A 71 8.32 -7.40 0.12
CA PRO A 71 9.45 -6.48 0.10
C PRO A 71 8.89 -5.06 0.01
N ARG A 72 9.50 -4.13 0.77
CA ARG A 72 9.08 -2.70 0.81
C ARG A 72 8.93 -2.12 -0.60
N ASN A 73 9.72 -2.66 -1.51
CA ASN A 73 9.92 -2.24 -2.88
C ASN A 73 9.12 -3.12 -3.85
N HIS A 74 7.97 -3.67 -3.45
CA HIS A 74 7.08 -4.44 -4.34
C HIS A 74 5.59 -4.03 -4.21
N LEU A 75 5.23 -3.27 -3.18
CA LEU A 75 3.85 -2.77 -3.00
C LEU A 75 3.57 -1.54 -3.86
N PHE A 76 4.51 -0.59 -3.88
CA PHE A 76 4.32 0.73 -4.51
C PHE A 76 5.51 1.18 -5.37
N SER A 77 6.62 0.45 -5.34
CA SER A 77 7.80 0.64 -6.19
C SER A 77 8.41 -0.73 -6.51
N CYS A 78 9.45 -0.79 -7.35
CA CYS A 78 10.22 -2.00 -7.67
C CYS A 78 11.70 -1.71 -7.37
N GLU A 79 12.49 -2.70 -6.89
CA GLU A 79 13.95 -2.51 -6.84
C GLU A 79 14.52 -2.35 -8.25
N LEU A 80 15.19 -1.23 -8.48
CA LEU A 80 15.87 -0.96 -9.73
C LEU A 80 17.32 -1.43 -9.62
N SER A 81 17.75 -2.21 -10.61
CA SER A 81 19.18 -2.47 -10.79
C SER A 81 19.90 -1.17 -11.18
N ALA A 82 21.20 -1.06 -10.89
CA ALA A 82 21.98 0.12 -11.26
C ALA A 82 21.87 0.48 -12.76
N ALA A 83 21.81 -0.55 -13.63
CA ALA A 83 21.59 -0.35 -15.07
C ALA A 83 20.22 0.26 -15.38
N ARG A 84 19.14 -0.20 -14.72
CA ARG A 84 17.80 0.38 -14.90
C ARG A 84 17.72 1.79 -14.33
N THR A 85 18.31 2.02 -13.16
CA THR A 85 18.39 3.35 -12.54
C THR A 85 19.05 4.35 -13.49
N SER A 86 20.22 4.03 -14.04
CA SER A 86 20.94 4.91 -14.96
C SER A 86 20.15 5.23 -16.23
N VAL A 87 19.41 4.25 -16.78
CA VAL A 87 18.53 4.49 -17.93
C VAL A 87 17.41 5.45 -17.56
N LEU A 88 16.72 5.23 -16.43
CA LEU A 88 15.60 6.08 -16.02
C LEU A 88 16.05 7.51 -15.66
N GLU A 89 17.24 7.68 -15.06
CA GLU A 89 17.85 9.00 -14.84
C GLU A 89 18.11 9.71 -16.16
N LYS A 90 18.62 9.00 -17.18
CA LYS A 90 18.85 9.58 -18.50
C LYS A 90 17.56 9.97 -19.20
N GLU A 91 16.53 9.13 -19.13
CA GLU A 91 15.20 9.46 -19.67
C GLU A 91 14.59 10.67 -18.96
N LEU A 92 14.83 10.83 -17.65
CA LEU A 92 14.36 11.98 -16.88
C LEU A 92 15.02 13.28 -17.39
N GLU A 93 16.34 13.28 -17.61
CA GLU A 93 17.06 14.42 -18.19
C GLU A 93 16.50 14.78 -19.57
N VAL A 94 16.25 13.78 -20.43
CA VAL A 94 15.70 13.99 -21.78
C VAL A 94 14.29 14.58 -21.71
N CYS A 95 13.43 14.06 -20.83
CA CYS A 95 12.07 14.57 -20.67
C CYS A 95 12.05 16.00 -20.11
N GLN A 96 12.98 16.35 -19.22
CA GLN A 96 13.14 17.71 -18.72
C GLN A 96 13.55 18.68 -19.83
N ALA A 97 14.55 18.32 -20.64
CA ALA A 97 14.96 19.12 -21.79
C ALA A 97 13.81 19.28 -22.82
N LEU A 98 13.02 18.22 -23.04
CA LEU A 98 11.86 18.29 -23.93
C LEU A 98 10.78 19.22 -23.38
N HIS A 99 10.54 19.22 -22.07
CA HIS A 99 9.62 20.16 -21.44
C HIS A 99 10.08 21.62 -21.59
N GLU A 100 11.40 21.90 -21.51
CA GLU A 100 11.93 23.24 -21.76
C GLU A 100 11.66 23.72 -23.19
N LEU A 101 11.76 22.82 -24.17
CA LEU A 101 11.45 23.11 -25.58
C LEU A 101 9.95 23.22 -25.84
N GLU A 102 9.13 22.44 -25.14
CA GLU A 102 7.67 22.38 -25.31
C GLU A 102 6.93 22.54 -23.98
N PRO A 103 6.87 23.75 -23.38
CA PRO A 103 6.32 23.94 -22.02
C PRO A 103 4.84 23.60 -21.90
N GLN A 104 4.09 23.64 -23.00
CA GLN A 104 2.66 23.30 -23.03
C GLN A 104 2.40 21.82 -23.32
N ASN A 105 3.45 21.03 -23.54
CA ASN A 105 3.31 19.60 -23.72
C ASN A 105 3.28 18.92 -22.34
N LYS A 106 2.10 18.42 -21.99
CA LYS A 106 1.85 17.71 -20.74
C LYS A 106 2.56 16.36 -20.62
N TRP A 107 2.89 15.71 -21.74
CA TRP A 107 3.40 14.34 -21.71
C TRP A 107 4.80 14.26 -21.13
N PRO A 108 5.79 15.08 -21.55
CA PRO A 108 7.09 15.16 -20.91
C PRO A 108 6.98 15.41 -19.41
N MET A 109 6.11 16.33 -18.97
CA MET A 109 5.92 16.63 -17.55
C MET A 109 5.35 15.45 -16.76
N LEU A 110 4.29 14.80 -17.27
CA LEU A 110 3.71 13.63 -16.62
C LEU A 110 4.73 12.49 -16.56
N THR A 111 5.52 12.29 -17.62
CA THR A 111 6.59 11.30 -17.65
C THR A 111 7.68 11.63 -16.62
N CYS A 112 8.09 12.89 -16.48
CA CYS A 112 9.00 13.33 -15.41
C CYS A 112 8.46 12.94 -14.03
N VAL A 113 7.17 13.18 -13.76
CA VAL A 113 6.53 12.79 -12.49
C VAL A 113 6.63 11.28 -12.25
N LEU A 114 6.36 10.46 -13.26
CA LEU A 114 6.41 8.99 -13.15
C LEU A 114 7.84 8.47 -12.97
N LEU A 115 8.81 9.03 -13.71
CA LEU A 115 10.23 8.68 -13.60
C LEU A 115 10.79 9.04 -12.23
N MET A 116 10.50 10.25 -11.74
CA MET A 116 10.92 10.68 -10.41
C MET A 116 10.36 9.78 -9.30
N ARG A 117 9.11 9.29 -9.43
CA ARG A 117 8.54 8.31 -8.49
C ARG A 117 9.22 6.96 -8.55
N ALA A 118 9.54 6.49 -9.75
CA ALA A 118 10.19 5.21 -9.96
C ALA A 118 11.63 5.21 -9.42
N LEU A 119 12.36 6.32 -9.58
CA LEU A 119 13.73 6.51 -9.11
C LEU A 119 13.81 6.71 -7.60
N ASP A 120 13.23 7.82 -7.11
CA ASP A 120 13.18 8.17 -5.69
C ASP A 120 12.07 9.20 -5.45
N GLY A 121 10.83 8.71 -5.30
CA GLY A 121 9.68 9.59 -5.09
C GLY A 121 9.77 10.48 -3.84
N SER A 122 10.62 10.14 -2.87
CA SER A 122 10.85 10.98 -1.69
C SER A 122 11.87 12.07 -1.96
N GLY A 123 13.01 11.73 -2.59
CA GLY A 123 14.05 12.69 -2.97
C GLY A 123 13.59 13.72 -4.00
N PHE A 124 12.70 13.34 -4.92
CA PHE A 124 12.17 14.24 -5.97
C PHE A 124 10.84 14.94 -5.63
N ARG A 125 10.42 14.93 -4.36
CA ARG A 125 9.09 15.40 -3.94
C ARG A 125 8.74 16.81 -4.47
N GLU A 126 9.62 17.78 -4.32
CA GLU A 126 9.36 19.17 -4.73
C GLU A 126 9.19 19.28 -6.25
N GLY A 127 10.02 18.56 -7.01
CA GLY A 127 9.90 18.49 -8.47
C GLY A 127 8.59 17.84 -8.92
N ILE A 128 8.19 16.74 -8.26
CA ILE A 128 6.90 16.07 -8.50
C ILE A 128 5.73 17.03 -8.24
N GLU A 129 5.76 17.74 -7.11
CA GLU A 129 4.69 18.66 -6.73
C GLU A 129 4.59 19.84 -7.71
N LYS A 130 5.73 20.41 -8.11
CA LYS A 130 5.79 21.47 -9.12
C LYS A 130 5.13 21.03 -10.44
N PHE A 131 5.55 19.91 -11.01
CA PHE A 131 4.97 19.43 -12.28
C PHE A 131 3.49 19.08 -12.14
N LEU A 132 3.06 18.49 -11.02
CA LEU A 132 1.64 18.19 -10.81
C LEU A 132 0.78 19.46 -10.68
N VAL A 133 1.29 20.54 -10.09
CA VAL A 133 0.60 21.84 -10.08
C VAL A 133 0.49 22.42 -11.49
N GLU A 134 1.55 22.35 -12.27
CA GLU A 134 1.56 22.90 -13.63
C GLU A 134 0.68 22.08 -14.59
N LEU A 135 0.64 20.74 -14.42
CA LEU A 135 -0.27 19.85 -15.16
C LEU A 135 -1.75 20.18 -14.92
N LEU A 136 -2.13 20.65 -13.72
CA LEU A 136 -3.50 21.10 -13.45
C LEU A 136 -3.90 22.29 -14.33
N THR A 137 -2.93 23.13 -14.70
CA THR A 137 -3.14 24.29 -15.56
C THR A 137 -3.17 23.90 -17.05
N ILE A 138 -2.25 23.02 -17.47
CA ILE A 138 -2.09 22.63 -18.88
C ILE A 138 -3.14 21.60 -19.33
N ASP A 139 -3.58 20.69 -18.45
CA ASP A 139 -4.55 19.64 -18.76
C ASP A 139 -5.67 19.58 -17.70
N PRO A 140 -6.50 20.64 -17.58
CA PRO A 140 -7.49 20.79 -16.51
C PRO A 140 -8.55 19.67 -16.51
N MET A 141 -8.79 19.05 -17.67
CA MET A 141 -9.74 17.93 -17.82
C MET A 141 -9.33 16.68 -17.02
N ARG A 142 -8.06 16.54 -16.64
CA ARG A 142 -7.53 15.43 -15.81
C ARG A 142 -7.18 15.85 -14.39
N SER A 143 -7.71 16.97 -13.92
CA SER A 143 -7.41 17.49 -12.58
C SER A 143 -7.61 16.47 -11.45
N GLY A 144 -8.70 15.68 -11.48
CA GLY A 144 -8.91 14.60 -10.52
C GLY A 144 -7.79 13.56 -10.52
N TYR A 145 -7.34 13.12 -11.71
CA TYR A 145 -6.23 12.19 -11.84
C TYR A 145 -4.93 12.74 -11.25
N TYR A 146 -4.59 14.02 -11.51
CA TYR A 146 -3.39 14.62 -10.93
C TYR A 146 -3.48 14.82 -9.42
N GLN A 147 -4.68 15.09 -8.90
CA GLN A 147 -4.91 15.15 -7.45
C GLN A 147 -4.74 13.79 -6.79
N ASP A 148 -5.25 12.71 -7.40
CA ASP A 148 -5.03 11.34 -6.92
C ASP A 148 -3.54 10.98 -6.93
N LEU A 149 -2.83 11.39 -7.98
CA LEU A 149 -1.37 11.24 -7.99
C LEU A 149 -0.72 11.99 -6.83
N LYS A 150 -1.20 13.17 -6.42
CA LYS A 150 -0.59 13.96 -5.34
C LYS A 150 -0.61 13.28 -3.96
N ILE A 151 -1.33 12.17 -3.75
CA ILE A 151 -1.35 11.44 -2.46
C ILE A 151 0.07 10.98 -2.10
N SER A 152 0.76 11.86 -1.37
CA SER A 152 2.15 11.75 -0.94
C SER A 152 2.39 12.54 0.35
N SER A 153 1.32 13.11 0.92
CA SER A 153 1.27 13.87 2.16
C SER A 153 0.18 13.33 3.08
N LEU A 154 0.21 13.72 4.35
CA LEU A 154 -0.80 13.37 5.35
C LEU A 154 -2.21 13.84 4.96
N ASP A 155 -2.34 14.90 4.17
CA ASP A 155 -3.65 15.43 3.75
C ASP A 155 -4.45 14.41 2.93
N GLY A 156 -3.76 13.55 2.18
CA GLY A 156 -4.40 12.44 1.47
C GLY A 156 -5.05 11.41 2.40
N LEU A 157 -4.69 11.40 3.69
CA LEU A 157 -5.25 10.53 4.71
C LEU A 157 -6.41 11.18 5.49
N VAL A 158 -6.80 12.43 5.19
CA VAL A 158 -7.92 13.12 5.85
C VAL A 158 -9.20 12.27 5.87
N PRO A 159 -9.62 11.56 4.79
CA PRO A 159 -10.81 10.73 4.83
C PRO A 159 -10.78 9.67 5.95
N LEU A 160 -9.59 9.17 6.30
CA LEU A 160 -9.40 8.16 7.35
C LEU A 160 -9.70 8.69 8.75
N LYS A 161 -9.61 10.01 8.99
CA LYS A 161 -9.96 10.63 10.29
C LYS A 161 -11.40 10.35 10.70
N THR A 162 -12.30 10.24 9.72
CA THR A 162 -13.73 10.03 9.97
C THR A 162 -14.08 8.55 10.19
N CYS A 163 -13.17 7.63 9.86
CA CYS A 163 -13.40 6.20 9.97
C CYS A 163 -13.19 5.71 11.41
N ARG A 164 -14.28 5.57 12.18
CA ARG A 164 -14.25 5.10 13.58
C ARG A 164 -13.87 3.63 13.75
N LYS A 165 -13.97 2.84 12.68
CA LYS A 165 -13.63 1.40 12.70
C LYS A 165 -12.16 1.14 12.37
N LEU A 166 -11.44 2.12 11.82
CA LEU A 166 -10.03 1.98 11.51
C LEU A 166 -9.21 2.11 12.80
N THR A 167 -8.63 1.00 13.25
CA THR A 167 -7.81 0.95 14.46
C THR A 167 -6.33 0.71 14.16
N THR A 168 -6.02 0.19 12.97
CA THR A 168 -4.66 -0.15 12.56
C THR A 168 -4.43 0.22 11.10
N LEU A 169 -3.25 0.75 10.78
CA LEU A 169 -2.87 1.10 9.41
C LEU A 169 -1.47 0.58 9.10
N LEU A 170 -1.36 -0.19 8.00
CA LEU A 170 -0.07 -0.60 7.44
C LEU A 170 0.39 0.49 6.46
N LEU A 171 1.47 1.18 6.78
CA LEU A 171 2.03 2.23 5.94
C LEU A 171 3.25 1.79 5.14
N LYS A 172 3.77 0.60 5.39
CA LYS A 172 5.02 0.11 4.79
C LYS A 172 4.94 0.21 3.26
N GLY A 173 5.93 0.90 2.68
CA GLY A 173 6.06 1.12 1.24
C GLY A 173 5.19 2.25 0.68
N ASN A 174 4.22 2.79 1.43
CA ASN A 174 3.38 3.88 0.95
C ASN A 174 4.15 5.22 0.94
N PRO A 175 3.92 6.13 -0.02
CA PRO A 175 4.54 7.47 -0.03
C PRO A 175 4.42 8.27 1.28
N VAL A 176 3.40 7.99 2.09
CA VAL A 176 3.12 8.66 3.37
C VAL A 176 3.90 8.03 4.55
N CYS A 177 4.61 6.91 4.36
CA CYS A 177 5.34 6.21 5.43
C CYS A 177 6.40 7.08 6.12
N LYS A 178 6.99 8.06 5.42
CA LYS A 178 7.95 9.00 5.99
C LYS A 178 7.37 9.90 7.08
N TYR A 179 6.04 10.03 7.14
CA TYR A 179 5.33 10.82 8.16
C TYR A 179 4.86 9.97 9.34
N GLU A 180 5.38 8.75 9.51
CA GLU A 180 4.95 7.83 10.58
C GLU A 180 4.95 8.47 11.98
N LYS A 181 5.95 9.31 12.27
CA LYS A 181 6.05 10.04 13.54
C LYS A 181 4.90 11.04 13.73
N ASP A 182 4.52 11.72 12.65
CA ASP A 182 3.47 12.74 12.66
C ASP A 182 2.06 12.10 12.60
N LEU A 183 1.96 10.88 12.08
CA LEU A 183 0.72 10.13 11.92
C LEU A 183 0.02 9.85 13.24
N SER A 184 0.77 9.63 14.33
CA SER A 184 0.18 9.44 15.65
C SER A 184 -0.60 10.68 16.13
N SER A 185 -0.18 11.88 15.72
CA SER A 185 -0.93 13.11 16.00
C SER A 185 -2.08 13.34 15.02
N PHE A 186 -1.94 12.86 13.78
CA PHE A 186 -2.90 13.08 12.70
C PHE A 186 -4.07 12.07 12.72
N LEU A 187 -3.81 10.82 13.10
CA LEU A 187 -4.77 9.73 13.26
C LEU A 187 -4.59 9.08 14.65
N PRO A 188 -4.90 9.78 15.75
CA PRO A 188 -4.61 9.31 17.11
C PRO A 188 -5.37 8.03 17.49
N GLN A 189 -6.44 7.71 16.78
CA GLN A 189 -7.22 6.49 16.96
C GLN A 189 -6.59 5.25 16.29
N VAL A 190 -5.55 5.43 15.47
CA VAL A 190 -4.96 4.39 14.62
C VAL A 190 -3.56 4.03 15.10
N LYS A 191 -3.31 2.74 15.33
CA LYS A 191 -1.96 2.21 15.58
C LYS A 191 -1.27 1.93 14.24
N ILE A 192 -0.02 2.33 14.10
CA ILE A 192 0.78 1.93 12.93
C ILE A 192 1.21 0.48 13.13
N PHE A 193 0.94 -0.35 12.13
CA PHE A 193 1.39 -1.73 12.13
C PHE A 193 2.75 -1.81 11.45
N ASP A 194 3.77 -2.12 12.26
CA ASP A 194 5.13 -2.31 11.82
C ASP A 194 5.50 -3.77 12.04
N ASN A 195 5.77 -4.51 10.96
CA ASN A 195 6.04 -5.94 10.97
C ASN A 195 7.45 -6.28 11.52
N SER A 196 8.00 -5.41 12.38
CA SER A 196 9.36 -5.46 12.95
C SER A 196 9.50 -6.51 14.06
N SER A 197 8.47 -7.35 14.25
CA SER A 197 8.38 -8.34 15.33
C SER A 197 7.79 -9.64 14.79
N ALA A 198 8.56 -10.30 13.92
CA ALA A 198 8.47 -11.72 13.64
C ALA A 198 9.89 -12.26 13.47
#